data_AF-A0A6A3H3Q6-F1
#
_entry.id   AF-A0A6A3H3Q6-F1
#
_cell.length_a   1.000
_cell.length_b   1.000
_cell.length_c   1.000
_cell.angle_alpha   90.00
_cell.angle_beta   90.00
_cell.angle_gamma   90.00
#
_symmetry.space_group_name_H-M   'P 1'
#
loop_
_entity.id
_entity.type
_entity.pdbx_description
1 polymer ?
#
loop_
_entity_poly.entity_id
_entity_poly.type
_entity_poly.pdbx_seq_one_letter_code
_entity_poly.pdbx_strand_id
1 'polypeptide(L)'
;MRHRRNPMRQFMPMKPNKWGTKFYMTCCAETAYCSRLEIYCGKANADEVSVAQRAVVRNLIEVLRGQPSQRLVCTDNFYTSVPLSQKLLSMGHSHVGTIRKDRKGWCTGIEFTQKKRPKRMPRGTYKIAVWREHQEVVALTWMDNKPVRFLATGCSTQLTQVSRREADGTLAVVPCPQLVRDYHEAMGGVDVHDQLRLQRYSIQRSIRMRKYYKSIFLGLVDIAMVNAFIVHKLAMKKRNKPVPTHAAFMRRLHADLLSQTKEDFSGGDDLEALVTEPLPHLAHTLEKTEEMNGAKRRQWLCKVCSAHAGAGTRSYETSFYCATCSRVKKGRVTLCNKVRRLQHGNNLTCSQIWHQSWRNGTAIPAELQHKIRFVSKRRPGVESENSDSDV
;
A
#
# COMPACT_ATOMS: atom_id res chain seq x y z
N MET A 1 -20.28 -10.70 9.70
CA MET A 1 -19.21 -10.59 10.72
C MET A 1 -18.20 -9.54 10.30
N ARG A 2 -18.05 -8.47 11.09
CA ARG A 2 -17.07 -7.38 10.85
C ARG A 2 -15.66 -7.96 10.97
N HIS A 3 -14.75 -7.68 10.03
CA HIS A 3 -13.30 -7.97 10.19
C HIS A 3 -12.72 -7.09 11.32
N ARG A 4 -13.01 -7.43 12.59
CA ARG A 4 -12.47 -6.76 13.77
C ARG A 4 -10.98 -7.07 14.00
N ARG A 5 -10.43 -8.08 13.31
CA ARG A 5 -9.03 -8.53 13.44
C ARG A 5 -8.12 -8.13 12.27
N ASN A 6 -8.52 -7.16 11.43
CA ASN A 6 -7.61 -6.60 10.43
C ASN A 6 -6.87 -5.39 11.04
N PRO A 7 -5.55 -5.50 11.35
CA PRO A 7 -4.79 -4.40 11.95
C PRO A 7 -4.63 -3.20 11.01
N MET A 8 -4.77 -3.40 9.69
CA MET A 8 -4.62 -2.35 8.67
C MET A 8 -5.95 -1.67 8.30
N ARG A 9 -7.04 -1.99 9.01
CA ARG A 9 -8.37 -1.50 8.68
C ARG A 9 -8.47 0.01 8.92
N GLN A 10 -8.88 0.75 7.88
CA GLN A 10 -9.06 2.19 7.90
C GLN A 10 -10.53 2.56 7.85
N PHE A 11 -10.86 3.67 8.52
CA PHE A 11 -12.15 4.35 8.37
C PHE A 11 -12.02 5.46 7.32
N MET A 12 -12.89 5.43 6.31
CA MET A 12 -12.93 6.37 5.19
C MET A 12 -14.37 6.88 5.02
N PRO A 13 -14.78 7.95 5.73
CA PRO A 13 -16.19 8.33 5.85
C PRO A 13 -16.86 8.70 4.51
N MET A 14 -16.06 9.21 3.56
CA MET A 14 -16.52 9.66 2.24
C MET A 14 -16.61 8.53 1.20
N LYS A 15 -16.25 7.29 1.54
CA LYS A 15 -16.32 6.14 0.62
C LYS A 15 -17.61 5.34 0.87
N PRO A 16 -18.22 4.73 -0.17
CA PRO A 16 -19.44 3.92 -0.01
C PRO A 16 -19.29 2.83 1.05
N ASN A 17 -18.14 2.13 1.01
CA ASN A 17 -17.71 1.23 2.07
C ASN A 17 -16.79 1.99 3.04
N LYS A 18 -17.35 2.46 4.15
CA LYS A 18 -16.64 3.31 5.12
C LYS A 18 -15.47 2.63 5.84
N TRP A 19 -15.40 1.31 5.79
CA TRP A 19 -14.37 0.55 6.50
C TRP A 19 -13.73 -0.46 5.56
N GLY A 20 -12.39 -0.41 5.41
CA GLY A 20 -11.68 -1.31 4.50
C GLY A 20 -10.17 -1.24 4.65
N THR A 21 -9.46 -2.00 3.83
CA THR A 21 -8.02 -1.82 3.62
C THR A 21 -7.83 -0.75 2.55
N LYS A 22 -6.89 0.17 2.75
CA LYS A 22 -6.62 1.25 1.80
C LYS A 22 -5.45 0.86 0.88
N PHE A 23 -5.62 1.05 -0.42
CA PHE A 23 -4.56 0.91 -1.42
C PHE A 23 -4.20 2.28 -2.00
N TYR A 24 -2.92 2.53 -2.19
CA TYR A 24 -2.39 3.63 -2.99
C TYR A 24 -2.14 3.10 -4.40
N MET A 25 -2.97 3.53 -5.36
CA MET A 25 -2.91 3.03 -6.74
C MET A 25 -2.34 4.09 -7.67
N THR A 26 -1.53 3.66 -8.62
CA THR A 26 -1.04 4.46 -9.75
C THR A 26 -1.62 3.85 -11.01
N CYS A 27 -2.56 4.56 -11.63
CA CYS A 27 -3.21 4.14 -12.86
C CYS A 27 -2.84 5.06 -14.03
N CYS A 28 -2.80 4.52 -15.24
CA CYS A 28 -2.75 5.29 -16.47
C CYS A 28 -4.03 6.12 -16.61
N ALA A 29 -3.89 7.43 -16.83
CA ALA A 29 -5.01 8.35 -16.99
C ALA A 29 -5.91 7.99 -18.19
N GLU A 30 -5.31 7.58 -19.31
CA GLU A 30 -6.02 7.32 -20.56
C GLU A 30 -6.74 5.97 -20.58
N THR A 31 -6.09 4.93 -20.03
CA THR A 31 -6.57 3.54 -20.15
C THR A 31 -7.18 2.99 -18.86
N ALA A 32 -7.00 3.70 -17.74
CA ALA A 32 -7.29 3.22 -16.39
C ALA A 32 -6.49 1.96 -15.99
N TYR A 33 -5.45 1.58 -16.72
CA TYR A 33 -4.59 0.44 -16.36
C TYR A 33 -3.90 0.71 -15.02
N CYS A 34 -4.06 -0.19 -14.05
CA CYS A 34 -3.38 -0.07 -12.76
C CYS A 34 -1.95 -0.61 -12.88
N SER A 35 -0.98 0.30 -13.01
CA SER A 35 0.43 -0.05 -13.17
C SER A 35 1.07 -0.50 -11.86
N ARG A 36 0.66 0.11 -10.73
CA ARG A 36 1.20 -0.24 -9.42
C ARG A 36 0.22 0.07 -8.31
N LEU A 37 0.28 -0.73 -7.25
CA LEU A 37 -0.43 -0.49 -6.02
C LEU A 37 0.49 -0.71 -4.81
N GLU A 38 0.20 0.00 -3.73
CA GLU A 38 0.82 -0.20 -2.43
C GLU A 38 -0.27 -0.30 -1.36
N ILE A 39 -0.17 -1.30 -0.47
CA ILE A 39 -1.12 -1.47 0.62
C ILE A 39 -0.72 -0.55 1.78
N TYR A 40 -1.66 0.27 2.25
CA TYR A 40 -1.43 1.06 3.45
C TYR A 40 -1.46 0.16 4.69
N CYS A 41 -0.31 0.01 5.32
CA CYS A 41 -0.11 -0.85 6.50
C CYS A 41 -0.23 -0.10 7.84
N GLY A 42 -0.65 1.17 7.84
CA GLY A 42 -0.58 2.03 9.01
C GLY A 42 0.68 2.90 9.02
N LYS A 43 0.90 3.62 10.13
CA LYS A 43 2.17 4.30 10.40
C LYS A 43 3.10 3.35 11.14
N ALA A 44 4.37 3.32 10.79
CA ALA A 44 5.37 2.55 11.53
C ALA A 44 5.65 3.21 12.89
N ASN A 45 5.73 4.55 12.92
CA ASN A 45 6.00 5.37 14.11
C ASN A 45 4.99 6.53 14.20
N ALA A 46 4.76 7.05 15.41
CA ALA A 46 3.83 8.17 15.63
C ALA A 46 4.20 9.41 14.79
N ASP A 47 5.50 9.67 14.66
CA ASP A 47 6.08 10.85 13.99
C ASP A 47 6.14 10.70 12.46
N GLU A 48 5.64 9.58 11.92
CA GLU A 48 5.65 9.40 10.48
C GLU A 48 4.68 10.37 9.79
N VAL A 49 5.26 11.35 9.08
CA VAL A 49 4.55 12.39 8.32
C VAL A 49 4.45 12.07 6.83
N SER A 50 3.41 12.55 6.15
CA SER A 50 3.31 12.49 4.67
C SER A 50 3.39 11.08 4.06
N VAL A 51 2.91 10.04 4.76
CA VAL A 51 2.95 8.63 4.30
C VAL A 51 2.35 8.47 2.91
N ALA A 52 1.24 9.16 2.64
CA ALA A 52 0.55 9.12 1.36
C ALA A 52 1.39 9.71 0.21
N GLN A 53 2.05 10.85 0.43
CA GLN A 53 2.93 11.49 -0.55
C GLN A 53 4.14 10.63 -0.84
N ARG A 54 4.72 10.00 0.18
CA ARG A 54 5.83 9.05 0.00
C ARG A 54 5.42 7.84 -0.83
N ALA A 55 4.19 7.33 -0.66
CA ALA A 55 3.66 6.24 -1.47
C ALA A 55 3.52 6.64 -2.96
N VAL A 56 3.11 7.87 -3.25
CA VAL A 56 3.08 8.40 -4.63
C VAL A 56 4.48 8.34 -5.25
N VAL A 57 5.49 8.87 -4.55
CA VAL A 57 6.87 8.88 -5.04
C VAL A 57 7.40 7.45 -5.25
N ARG A 58 7.25 6.55 -4.25
CA ARG A 58 7.67 5.14 -4.38
C ARG A 58 7.00 4.46 -5.56
N ASN A 59 5.70 4.66 -5.74
CA ASN A 59 5.00 4.04 -6.84
C ASN A 59 5.49 4.56 -8.20
N LEU A 60 5.72 5.86 -8.33
CA LEU A 60 6.16 6.46 -9.59
C LEU A 60 7.60 6.11 -9.95
N ILE A 61 8.51 6.04 -8.97
CA ILE A 61 9.90 5.57 -9.19
C ILE A 61 9.88 4.20 -9.89
N GLU A 62 9.00 3.30 -9.45
CA GLU A 62 8.91 1.95 -9.98
C GLU A 62 8.18 1.91 -11.33
N VAL A 63 7.04 2.61 -11.45
CA VAL A 63 6.23 2.63 -12.67
C VAL A 63 6.96 3.30 -13.83
N LEU A 64 7.77 4.32 -13.55
CA LEU A 64 8.46 5.13 -14.55
C LEU A 64 9.95 4.79 -14.69
N ARG A 65 10.43 3.73 -14.01
CA ARG A 65 11.80 3.25 -14.15
C ARG A 65 12.09 2.92 -15.62
N GLY A 66 13.12 3.54 -16.18
CA GLY A 66 13.54 3.33 -17.58
C GLY A 66 12.57 3.88 -18.62
N GLN A 67 11.55 4.64 -18.21
CA GLN A 67 10.64 5.32 -19.15
C GLN A 67 11.10 6.77 -19.39
N PRO A 68 10.68 7.37 -20.52
CA PRO A 68 10.90 8.79 -20.76
C PRO A 68 10.36 9.65 -19.61
N SER A 69 11.11 10.71 -19.29
CA SER A 69 10.67 11.77 -18.38
C SER A 69 9.52 12.58 -19.03
N GLN A 70 9.09 13.67 -18.38
CA GLN A 70 8.08 14.61 -18.88
C GLN A 70 6.64 14.07 -18.95
N ARG A 71 6.33 13.02 -18.17
CA ARG A 71 4.93 12.64 -17.93
C ARG A 71 4.22 13.61 -16.99
N LEU A 72 2.93 13.85 -17.25
CA LEU A 72 2.04 14.55 -16.33
C LEU A 72 1.54 13.59 -15.23
N VAL A 73 1.84 13.94 -13.98
CA VAL A 73 1.33 13.23 -12.79
C VAL A 73 0.11 13.99 -12.25
N CYS A 74 -1.04 13.34 -12.20
CA CYS A 74 -2.26 13.91 -11.66
C CYS A 74 -2.57 13.34 -10.26
N THR A 75 -2.82 14.20 -9.26
CA THR A 75 -3.17 13.74 -7.90
C THR A 75 -4.37 14.45 -7.29
N ASP A 76 -5.15 13.73 -6.47
CA ASP A 76 -6.19 14.33 -5.62
C ASP A 76 -5.59 15.12 -4.44
N ASN A 77 -6.39 16.01 -3.86
CA ASN A 77 -6.07 16.86 -2.70
C ASN A 77 -5.56 16.11 -1.46
N PHE A 78 -5.85 14.82 -1.36
CA PHE A 78 -5.30 13.98 -0.29
C PHE A 78 -3.77 13.83 -0.41
N TYR A 79 -3.25 13.80 -1.64
CA TYR A 79 -1.83 13.63 -1.93
C TYR A 79 -1.14 14.98 -2.20
N THR A 80 -1.78 15.89 -2.93
CA THR A 80 -1.16 17.15 -3.38
C THR A 80 -0.57 17.97 -2.23
N SER A 81 0.71 18.35 -2.39
CA SER A 81 1.44 19.26 -1.49
C SER A 81 2.60 19.93 -2.23
N VAL A 82 3.09 21.07 -1.73
CA VAL A 82 4.25 21.77 -2.30
C VAL A 82 5.49 20.85 -2.36
N PRO A 83 5.88 20.15 -1.27
CA PRO A 83 7.05 19.26 -1.33
C PRO A 83 6.88 18.09 -2.31
N LEU A 84 5.67 17.54 -2.47
CA LEU A 84 5.42 16.49 -3.45
C LEU A 84 5.62 17.03 -4.87
N SER A 85 5.06 18.20 -5.16
CA SER A 85 5.11 18.80 -6.50
C SER A 85 6.55 19.15 -6.91
N GLN A 86 7.33 19.70 -5.98
CA GLN A 86 8.77 19.94 -6.18
C GLN A 86 9.55 18.63 -6.35
N LYS A 87 9.22 17.58 -5.59
CA LYS A 87 9.88 16.28 -5.73
C LYS A 87 9.59 15.63 -7.09
N LEU A 88 8.37 15.76 -7.61
CA LEU A 88 8.03 15.26 -8.94
C LEU A 88 8.72 16.06 -10.05
N LEU A 89 8.82 17.38 -9.88
CA LEU A 89 9.57 18.23 -10.80
C LEU A 89 11.06 17.84 -10.84
N SER A 90 11.70 17.59 -9.68
CA SER A 90 13.10 17.13 -9.65
C SER A 90 13.29 15.70 -10.15
N MET A 91 12.22 14.92 -10.27
CA MET A 91 12.21 13.64 -11.00
C MET A 91 11.97 13.81 -12.51
N GLY A 92 11.86 15.04 -13.01
CA GLY A 92 11.62 15.34 -14.41
C GLY A 92 10.17 15.15 -14.86
N HIS A 93 9.21 15.21 -13.94
CA HIS A 93 7.79 15.03 -14.24
C HIS A 93 6.97 16.29 -13.90
N SER A 94 6.07 16.68 -14.80
CA SER A 94 5.08 17.71 -14.52
C SER A 94 4.04 17.16 -13.55
N HIS A 95 3.46 18.03 -12.73
CA HIS A 95 2.46 17.63 -11.75
C HIS A 95 1.28 18.60 -11.76
N VAL A 96 0.08 18.06 -11.61
CA VAL A 96 -1.12 18.86 -11.34
C VAL A 96 -1.99 18.14 -10.33
N GLY A 97 -2.52 18.89 -9.37
CA GLY A 97 -3.46 18.34 -8.42
C GLY A 97 -4.32 19.39 -7.77
N THR A 98 -5.51 18.99 -7.35
CA THR A 98 -6.29 19.85 -6.44
C THR A 98 -5.58 19.93 -5.10
N ILE A 99 -5.65 21.06 -4.40
CA ILE A 99 -4.98 21.25 -3.10
C ILE A 99 -5.95 21.81 -2.06
N ARG A 100 -5.77 21.41 -0.80
CA ARG A 100 -6.57 21.95 0.30
C ARG A 100 -5.96 23.25 0.79
N LYS A 101 -6.80 24.22 1.15
CA LYS A 101 -6.37 25.55 1.61
C LYS A 101 -5.53 25.55 2.89
N ASP A 102 -5.67 24.51 3.71
CA ASP A 102 -4.95 24.31 4.97
C ASP A 102 -3.60 23.60 4.79
N ARG A 103 -3.20 23.28 3.55
CA ARG A 103 -1.87 22.74 3.27
C ARG A 103 -0.81 23.80 3.52
N LYS A 104 0.22 23.42 4.28
CA LYS A 104 1.41 24.25 4.48
C LYS A 104 2.01 24.66 3.13
N GLY A 105 2.31 25.95 2.98
CA GLY A 105 2.87 26.55 1.76
C GLY A 105 1.83 26.98 0.72
N TRP A 106 0.53 26.83 0.99
CA TRP A 106 -0.51 27.32 0.09
C TRP A 106 -0.56 28.87 0.05
N CYS A 107 -0.73 29.44 -1.15
CA CYS A 107 -0.83 30.89 -1.35
C CYS A 107 -2.26 31.39 -1.05
N THR A 108 -2.44 32.07 0.09
CA THR A 108 -3.75 32.59 0.51
C THR A 108 -4.21 33.82 -0.27
N GLY A 109 -3.29 34.55 -0.92
CA GLY A 109 -3.61 35.77 -1.69
C GLY A 109 -4.50 35.54 -2.91
N ILE A 110 -4.56 34.31 -3.43
CA ILE A 110 -5.39 33.94 -4.59
C ILE A 110 -6.73 33.31 -4.20
N GLU A 111 -7.14 33.42 -2.93
CA GLU A 111 -8.41 32.89 -2.47
C GLU A 111 -9.59 33.74 -2.93
N PHE A 112 -10.72 33.06 -3.14
CA PHE A 112 -12.02 33.70 -3.20
C PHE A 112 -12.63 33.71 -1.80
N THR A 113 -13.18 34.85 -1.41
CA THR A 113 -13.86 35.00 -0.11
C THR A 113 -15.19 34.24 -0.08
N GLN A 114 -15.79 34.00 -1.26
CA GLN A 114 -17.10 33.37 -1.40
C GLN A 114 -17.00 31.84 -1.34
N LYS A 115 -17.93 31.19 -0.63
CA LYS A 115 -18.04 29.72 -0.57
C LYS A 115 -18.65 29.09 -1.84
N LYS A 116 -19.46 29.87 -2.57
CA LYS A 116 -20.13 29.51 -3.82
C LYS A 116 -20.01 30.69 -4.79
N ARG A 117 -20.07 30.40 -6.09
CA ARG A 117 -20.03 31.44 -7.14
C ARG A 117 -21.23 32.39 -7.03
N PRO A 118 -21.03 33.72 -6.91
CA PRO A 118 -22.11 34.70 -7.02
C PRO A 118 -22.69 34.74 -8.45
N LYS A 119 -24.00 35.02 -8.61
CA LYS A 119 -24.63 35.11 -9.94
C LYS A 119 -23.95 36.12 -10.87
N ARG A 120 -23.51 37.26 -10.32
CA ARG A 120 -22.79 38.32 -11.04
C ARG A 120 -21.37 37.95 -11.49
N MET A 121 -20.81 36.85 -10.97
CA MET A 121 -19.45 36.42 -11.31
C MET A 121 -19.53 35.39 -12.45
N PRO A 122 -18.87 35.65 -13.59
CA PRO A 122 -18.76 34.67 -14.66
C PRO A 122 -18.22 33.34 -14.14
N ARG A 123 -18.79 32.23 -14.60
CA ARG A 123 -18.24 30.91 -14.30
C ARG A 123 -16.89 30.81 -15.03
N GLY A 124 -15.88 30.30 -14.34
CA GLY A 124 -14.53 30.18 -14.88
C GLY A 124 -13.57 31.30 -14.49
N THR A 125 -14.02 32.34 -13.76
CA THR A 125 -13.12 33.35 -13.19
C THR A 125 -12.02 32.69 -12.36
N TYR A 126 -10.77 33.09 -12.56
CA TYR A 126 -9.64 32.52 -11.82
C TYR A 126 -8.68 33.57 -11.30
N LYS A 127 -7.89 33.18 -10.29
CA LYS A 127 -6.72 33.88 -9.79
C LYS A 127 -5.53 32.94 -9.88
N ILE A 128 -4.38 33.46 -10.28
CA ILE A 128 -3.14 32.70 -10.43
C ILE A 128 -2.02 33.38 -9.66
N ALA A 129 -1.17 32.58 -9.02
CA ALA A 129 0.08 33.02 -8.43
C ALA A 129 1.21 32.11 -8.91
N VAL A 130 2.33 32.73 -9.26
CA VAL A 130 3.56 32.03 -9.66
C VAL A 130 4.59 32.27 -8.56
N TRP A 131 5.29 31.22 -8.14
CA TRP A 131 6.34 31.36 -7.14
C TRP A 131 7.54 32.08 -7.76
N ARG A 132 7.92 33.24 -7.17
CA ARG A 132 8.99 34.11 -7.67
C ARG A 132 10.32 33.40 -7.90
N GLU A 133 10.75 32.57 -6.95
CA GLU A 133 12.04 31.86 -7.01
C GLU A 133 11.98 30.55 -7.80
N HIS A 134 10.78 30.00 -7.99
CA HIS A 134 10.55 28.70 -8.63
C HIS A 134 9.37 28.85 -9.59
N GLN A 135 9.59 29.52 -10.73
CA GLN A 135 8.54 29.93 -11.65
C GLN A 135 7.78 28.76 -12.27
N GLU A 136 8.33 27.55 -12.20
CA GLU A 136 7.69 26.31 -12.61
C GLU A 136 6.51 25.95 -11.70
N VAL A 137 6.46 26.48 -10.47
CA VAL A 137 5.40 26.21 -9.49
C VAL A 137 4.30 27.26 -9.59
N VAL A 138 3.10 26.78 -9.93
CA VAL A 138 1.90 27.61 -10.12
C VAL A 138 0.82 27.20 -9.14
N ALA A 139 0.26 28.18 -8.44
CA ALA A 139 -0.95 28.05 -7.65
C ALA A 139 -2.11 28.73 -8.37
N LEU A 140 -3.26 28.07 -8.42
CA LEU A 140 -4.42 28.57 -9.14
C LEU A 140 -5.71 28.32 -8.35
N THR A 141 -6.57 29.33 -8.25
CA THR A 141 -7.93 29.17 -7.75
C THR A 141 -8.91 29.47 -8.89
N TRP A 142 -9.72 28.51 -9.26
CA TRP A 142 -10.71 28.58 -10.34
C TRP A 142 -12.13 28.56 -9.76
N MET A 143 -12.97 29.51 -10.15
CA MET A 143 -14.36 29.60 -9.71
C MET A 143 -15.28 28.80 -10.65
N ASP A 144 -15.61 27.58 -10.24
CA ASP A 144 -16.68 26.80 -10.86
C ASP A 144 -18.02 27.12 -10.15
N ASN A 145 -18.80 26.11 -9.72
CA ASN A 145 -19.90 26.33 -8.77
C ASN A 145 -19.38 26.71 -7.36
N LYS A 146 -18.17 26.25 -7.05
CA LYS A 146 -17.40 26.56 -5.83
C LYS A 146 -15.95 26.80 -6.22
N PRO A 147 -15.17 27.54 -5.41
CA PRO A 147 -13.73 27.69 -5.63
C PRO A 147 -13.01 26.33 -5.59
N VAL A 148 -12.31 26.01 -6.67
CA VAL A 148 -11.41 24.85 -6.77
C VAL A 148 -9.98 25.36 -6.79
N ARG A 149 -9.11 24.73 -6.00
CA ARG A 149 -7.72 25.13 -5.84
C ARG A 149 -6.83 24.09 -6.47
N PHE A 150 -5.85 24.54 -7.23
CA PHE A 150 -4.88 23.72 -7.94
C PHE A 150 -3.48 24.14 -7.56
N LEU A 151 -2.61 23.15 -7.44
CA LEU A 151 -1.17 23.31 -7.42
C LEU A 151 -0.62 22.53 -8.61
N ALA A 152 0.26 23.15 -9.38
CA ALA A 152 0.86 22.55 -10.55
C ALA A 152 2.35 22.88 -10.66
N THR A 153 3.12 21.97 -11.26
CA THR A 153 4.50 22.19 -11.70
C THR A 153 4.69 21.78 -13.14
N GLY A 154 5.40 22.59 -13.92
CA GLY A 154 5.68 22.28 -15.34
C GLY A 154 4.42 22.14 -16.20
N CYS A 155 3.34 22.85 -15.87
CA CYS A 155 2.06 22.85 -16.58
C CYS A 155 1.78 24.20 -17.23
N SER A 156 1.10 24.21 -18.37
CA SER A 156 0.73 25.45 -19.06
C SER A 156 -0.40 26.18 -18.33
N THR A 157 -0.38 27.51 -18.41
CA THR A 157 -1.37 28.43 -17.85
C THR A 157 -2.14 29.19 -18.93
N GLN A 158 -1.91 28.86 -20.21
CA GLN A 158 -2.61 29.47 -21.33
C GLN A 158 -4.13 29.30 -21.19
N LEU A 159 -4.86 30.32 -21.63
CA LEU A 159 -6.31 30.29 -21.58
C LEU A 159 -6.86 29.23 -22.54
N THR A 160 -7.75 28.41 -22.02
CA THR A 160 -8.50 27.41 -22.77
C THR A 160 -9.92 27.32 -22.21
N GLN A 161 -10.61 26.22 -22.48
CA GLN A 161 -11.97 25.96 -22.04
C GLN A 161 -12.17 24.48 -21.68
N VAL A 162 -13.13 24.25 -20.80
CA VAL A 162 -13.63 22.91 -20.44
C VAL A 162 -15.14 22.86 -20.60
N SER A 163 -15.65 21.73 -21.10
CA SER A 163 -17.08 21.47 -21.14
C SER A 163 -17.59 21.08 -19.75
N ARG A 164 -18.67 21.73 -19.30
CA ARG A 164 -19.32 21.47 -18.02
C ARG A 164 -20.80 21.20 -18.25
N ARG A 165 -21.30 20.14 -17.63
CA ARG A 165 -22.73 19.85 -17.64
C ARG A 165 -23.45 20.73 -16.63
N GLU A 166 -24.49 21.40 -17.09
CA GLU A 166 -25.37 22.23 -16.28
C GLU A 166 -26.49 21.39 -15.65
N ALA A 167 -27.26 22.00 -14.72
CA ALA A 167 -28.30 21.31 -13.98
C ALA A 167 -29.47 20.84 -14.86
N ASP A 168 -29.73 21.55 -15.95
CA ASP A 168 -30.70 21.21 -17.01
C ASP A 168 -30.19 20.12 -17.97
N GLY A 169 -28.94 19.68 -17.79
CA GLY A 169 -28.29 18.67 -18.61
C GLY A 169 -27.58 19.23 -19.85
N THR A 170 -27.67 20.52 -20.13
CA THR A 170 -26.97 21.19 -21.24
C THR A 170 -25.46 21.24 -21.00
N LEU A 171 -24.67 21.40 -22.07
CA LEU A 171 -23.22 21.55 -21.98
C LEU A 171 -22.83 23.02 -22.12
N ALA A 172 -22.27 23.59 -21.06
CA ALA A 172 -21.69 24.92 -21.07
C ALA A 172 -20.17 24.85 -21.31
N VAL A 173 -19.66 25.79 -22.08
CA VAL A 173 -18.23 25.98 -22.30
C VAL A 173 -17.72 27.00 -21.30
N VAL A 174 -16.79 26.59 -20.43
CA VAL A 174 -16.30 27.42 -19.33
C VAL A 174 -14.81 27.71 -19.52
N PRO A 175 -14.38 28.99 -19.52
CA PRO A 175 -12.98 29.33 -19.66
C PRO A 175 -12.17 28.86 -18.45
N CYS A 176 -10.97 28.35 -18.70
CA CYS A 176 -10.04 27.93 -17.67
C CYS A 176 -8.59 27.91 -18.19
N PRO A 177 -7.59 28.01 -17.33
CA PRO A 177 -6.21 27.76 -17.73
C PRO A 177 -5.95 26.29 -18.09
N GLN A 178 -4.97 26.05 -18.95
CA GLN A 178 -4.64 24.72 -19.50
C GLN A 178 -4.49 23.63 -18.41
N LEU A 179 -3.82 23.92 -17.31
CA LEU A 179 -3.67 22.98 -16.19
C LEU A 179 -5.00 22.46 -15.61
N VAL A 180 -6.09 23.24 -15.70
CA VAL A 180 -7.42 22.82 -15.23
C VAL A 180 -8.02 21.79 -16.18
N ARG A 181 -7.82 21.98 -17.49
CA ARG A 181 -8.21 21.02 -18.53
C ARG A 181 -7.44 19.72 -18.38
N ASP A 182 -6.12 19.81 -18.25
CA ASP A 182 -5.23 18.66 -18.09
C ASP A 182 -5.60 17.83 -16.85
N TYR A 183 -5.91 18.50 -15.73
CA TYR A 183 -6.40 17.82 -14.54
C TYR A 183 -7.73 17.10 -14.77
N HIS A 184 -8.71 17.75 -15.42
CA HIS A 184 -10.01 17.14 -15.69
C HIS A 184 -9.92 15.93 -16.61
N GLU A 185 -9.03 15.96 -17.60
CA GLU A 185 -8.79 14.83 -18.51
C GLU A 185 -8.09 13.67 -17.78
N ALA A 186 -7.19 13.96 -16.84
CA ALA A 186 -6.38 12.94 -16.17
C ALA A 186 -6.99 12.37 -14.86
N MET A 187 -7.79 13.15 -14.11
CA MET A 187 -8.18 12.82 -12.72
C MET A 187 -9.04 11.56 -12.55
N GLY A 188 -9.57 11.00 -13.65
CA GLY A 188 -10.48 9.86 -13.62
C GLY A 188 -9.84 8.47 -13.61
N GLY A 189 -8.55 8.33 -13.94
CA GLY A 189 -7.95 7.01 -14.22
C GLY A 189 -8.13 5.97 -13.10
N VAL A 190 -7.92 6.37 -11.84
CA VAL A 190 -8.10 5.48 -10.68
C VAL A 190 -9.59 5.18 -10.42
N ASP A 191 -10.45 6.19 -10.53
CA ASP A 191 -11.88 6.03 -10.28
C ASP A 191 -12.55 5.17 -11.36
N VAL A 192 -12.13 5.28 -12.63
CA VAL A 192 -12.58 4.40 -13.72
C VAL A 192 -12.16 2.96 -13.46
N HIS A 193 -10.92 2.73 -13.00
CA HIS A 193 -10.45 1.40 -12.63
C HIS A 193 -11.29 0.81 -11.49
N ASP A 194 -11.50 1.57 -10.41
CA ASP A 194 -12.29 1.11 -9.25
C ASP A 194 -13.77 0.90 -9.63
N GLN A 195 -14.32 1.70 -10.53
CA GLN A 195 -15.67 1.48 -11.07
C GLN A 195 -15.77 0.16 -11.84
N LEU A 196 -14.85 -0.13 -12.76
CA LEU A 196 -14.81 -1.41 -13.49
C LEU A 196 -14.70 -2.58 -12.51
N ARG A 197 -13.84 -2.42 -11.51
CA ARG A 197 -13.59 -3.41 -10.46
C ARG A 197 -14.83 -3.67 -9.59
N LEU A 198 -15.51 -2.63 -9.12
CA LEU A 198 -16.62 -2.71 -8.17
C LEU A 198 -18.00 -2.99 -8.80
N GLN A 199 -18.05 -3.20 -10.12
CA GLN A 199 -19.24 -3.67 -10.84
C GLN A 199 -19.73 -5.05 -10.34
N ARG A 200 -20.78 -5.58 -10.98
CA ARG A 200 -21.43 -6.86 -10.63
C ARG A 200 -20.49 -8.07 -10.61
N TYR A 201 -19.27 -7.94 -11.14
CA TYR A 201 -18.33 -9.04 -11.31
C TYR A 201 -17.23 -9.13 -10.23
N SER A 202 -17.24 -8.25 -9.22
CA SER A 202 -16.24 -8.30 -8.13
C SER A 202 -16.39 -9.58 -7.29
N ILE A 203 -15.35 -10.42 -7.30
CA ILE A 203 -15.27 -11.62 -6.47
C ILE A 203 -15.16 -11.23 -4.99
N GLN A 204 -14.40 -10.17 -4.69
CA GLN A 204 -14.28 -9.67 -3.32
C GLN A 204 -15.62 -9.27 -2.71
N ARG A 205 -16.54 -8.69 -3.51
CA ARG A 205 -17.88 -8.30 -3.03
C ARG A 205 -18.84 -9.48 -2.95
N SER A 206 -18.69 -10.46 -3.83
CA SER A 206 -19.55 -11.65 -3.88
C SER A 206 -19.27 -12.63 -2.75
N ILE A 207 -18.02 -12.76 -2.31
CA ILE A 207 -17.62 -13.75 -1.30
C ILE A 207 -17.20 -13.10 0.02
N ARG A 208 -17.86 -13.48 1.12
CA ARG A 208 -17.50 -13.02 2.47
C ARG A 208 -16.53 -13.99 3.14
N MET A 209 -15.28 -13.54 3.32
CA MET A 209 -14.24 -14.31 4.01
C MET A 209 -14.15 -13.93 5.51
N ARG A 210 -13.88 -14.89 6.40
CA ARG A 210 -13.61 -14.59 7.83
C ARG A 210 -12.23 -13.96 8.05
N LYS A 211 -11.23 -14.39 7.27
CA LYS A 211 -9.83 -13.92 7.37
C LYS A 211 -9.59 -12.77 6.39
N TYR A 212 -9.05 -11.65 6.89
CA TYR A 212 -8.97 -10.40 6.12
C TYR A 212 -8.04 -10.49 4.91
N TYR A 213 -6.92 -11.20 5.02
CA TYR A 213 -5.95 -11.34 3.93
C TYR A 213 -6.54 -12.08 2.73
N LYS A 214 -7.50 -13.01 2.94
CA LYS A 214 -8.23 -13.65 1.84
C LYS A 214 -9.09 -12.63 1.07
N SER A 215 -9.73 -11.71 1.78
CA SER A 215 -10.49 -10.62 1.15
C SER A 215 -9.57 -9.63 0.41
N ILE A 216 -8.35 -9.39 0.91
CA ILE A 216 -7.32 -8.61 0.20
C ILE A 216 -6.92 -9.33 -1.10
N PHE A 217 -6.60 -10.63 -1.02
CA PHE A 217 -6.25 -11.44 -2.18
C PHE A 217 -7.34 -11.40 -3.27
N LEU A 218 -8.60 -11.63 -2.91
CA LEU A 218 -9.71 -11.53 -3.87
C LEU A 218 -9.81 -10.12 -4.49
N GLY A 219 -9.48 -9.08 -3.71
CA GLY A 219 -9.43 -7.72 -4.23
C GLY A 219 -8.30 -7.48 -5.23
N LEU A 220 -7.16 -8.16 -5.08
CA LEU A 220 -6.05 -8.14 -6.03
C LEU A 220 -6.40 -8.92 -7.31
N VAL A 221 -7.09 -10.05 -7.18
CA VAL A 221 -7.63 -10.81 -8.33
C VAL A 221 -8.60 -9.93 -9.14
N ASP A 222 -9.52 -9.23 -8.47
CA ASP A 222 -10.42 -8.29 -9.16
C ASP A 222 -9.63 -7.22 -9.95
N ILE A 223 -8.54 -6.68 -9.40
CA ILE A 223 -7.67 -5.69 -10.09
C ILE A 223 -6.97 -6.33 -11.31
N ALA A 224 -6.45 -7.54 -11.16
CA ALA A 224 -5.79 -8.25 -12.25
C ALA A 224 -6.75 -8.53 -13.41
N MET A 225 -7.99 -8.92 -13.11
CA MET A 225 -9.04 -9.15 -14.13
C MET A 225 -9.40 -7.86 -14.88
N VAL A 226 -9.49 -6.72 -14.18
CA VAL A 226 -9.70 -5.42 -14.83
C VAL A 226 -8.51 -5.03 -15.71
N ASN A 227 -7.27 -5.22 -15.24
CA ASN A 227 -6.08 -5.00 -16.04
C ASN A 227 -6.06 -5.89 -17.30
N ALA A 228 -6.41 -7.17 -17.17
CA ALA A 228 -6.51 -8.10 -18.30
C ALA A 228 -7.56 -7.63 -19.32
N PHE A 229 -8.72 -7.17 -18.85
CA PHE A 229 -9.74 -6.59 -19.74
C PHE A 229 -9.22 -5.34 -20.47
N ILE A 230 -8.52 -4.44 -19.78
CA ILE A 230 -7.93 -3.23 -20.37
C ILE A 230 -6.91 -3.60 -21.47
N VAL A 231 -5.98 -4.52 -21.17
CA VAL A 231 -5.00 -5.01 -22.14
C VAL A 231 -5.67 -5.67 -23.33
N HIS A 232 -6.68 -6.52 -23.10
CA HIS A 232 -7.45 -7.16 -24.17
C HIS A 232 -8.13 -6.13 -25.08
N LYS A 233 -8.75 -5.09 -24.50
CA LYS A 233 -9.35 -3.98 -25.24
C LYS A 233 -8.32 -3.25 -26.10
N LEU A 234 -7.14 -2.96 -25.55
CA LEU A 234 -6.05 -2.32 -26.30
C LEU A 234 -5.56 -3.21 -27.45
N ALA A 235 -5.38 -4.51 -27.21
CA ALA A 235 -4.96 -5.48 -28.22
C ALA A 235 -5.99 -5.63 -29.35
N MET A 236 -7.29 -5.68 -29.03
CA MET A 236 -8.36 -5.74 -30.03
C MET A 236 -8.40 -4.48 -30.89
N LYS A 237 -8.28 -3.30 -30.27
CA LYS A 237 -8.16 -2.03 -31.00
C LYS A 237 -6.95 -2.01 -31.93
N LYS A 238 -5.77 -2.42 -31.45
CA LYS A 238 -4.54 -2.47 -32.24
C LYS A 238 -4.67 -3.41 -33.45
N ARG A 239 -5.48 -4.47 -33.33
CA ARG A 239 -5.77 -5.44 -34.40
C ARG A 239 -6.98 -5.07 -35.25
N ASN A 240 -7.58 -3.88 -35.07
CA ASN A 240 -8.81 -3.45 -35.74
C ASN A 240 -9.98 -4.45 -35.58
N LYS A 241 -10.08 -5.11 -34.42
CA LYS A 241 -11.16 -6.04 -34.10
C LYS A 241 -12.20 -5.41 -33.17
N PRO A 242 -13.47 -5.86 -33.20
CA PRO A 242 -14.50 -5.36 -32.30
C PRO A 242 -14.11 -5.65 -30.85
N VAL A 243 -14.20 -4.62 -30.00
CA VAL A 243 -13.90 -4.72 -28.58
C VAL A 243 -15.12 -5.32 -27.87
N PRO A 244 -14.99 -6.46 -27.16
CA PRO A 244 -16.10 -7.01 -26.39
C PRO A 244 -16.48 -6.09 -25.22
N THR A 245 -17.75 -6.15 -24.82
CA THR A 245 -18.19 -5.50 -23.57
C THR A 245 -17.49 -6.15 -22.37
N HIS A 246 -17.38 -5.41 -21.26
CA HIS A 246 -16.81 -5.95 -20.02
C HIS A 246 -17.51 -7.25 -19.59
N ALA A 247 -18.84 -7.29 -19.70
CA ALA A 247 -19.65 -8.47 -19.41
C ALA A 247 -19.33 -9.67 -20.31
N ALA A 248 -19.11 -9.45 -21.61
CA ALA A 248 -18.77 -10.52 -22.55
C ALA A 248 -17.35 -11.06 -22.27
N PHE A 249 -16.39 -10.17 -22.01
CA PHE A 249 -15.04 -10.56 -21.61
C PHE A 249 -15.05 -11.41 -20.34
N MET A 250 -15.78 -10.97 -19.31
CA MET A 250 -15.88 -11.67 -18.03
C MET A 250 -16.51 -13.06 -18.15
N ARG A 251 -17.55 -13.22 -18.99
CA ARG A 251 -18.16 -14.53 -19.26
C ARG A 251 -17.18 -15.48 -19.95
N ARG A 252 -16.45 -14.98 -20.94
CA ARG A 252 -15.42 -15.76 -21.64
C ARG A 252 -14.31 -16.18 -20.68
N LEU A 253 -13.75 -15.24 -19.92
CA LEU A 253 -12.72 -15.52 -18.93
C LEU A 253 -13.17 -16.59 -17.94
N HIS A 254 -14.43 -16.53 -17.48
CA HIS A 254 -14.98 -17.55 -16.59
C HIS A 254 -15.05 -18.93 -17.24
N ALA A 255 -15.52 -19.03 -18.49
CA ALA A 255 -15.55 -20.30 -19.21
C ALA A 255 -14.14 -20.87 -19.44
N ASP A 256 -13.21 -20.03 -19.88
CA ASP A 256 -11.82 -20.40 -20.15
C ASP A 256 -11.11 -20.89 -18.86
N LEU A 257 -11.40 -20.29 -17.71
CA LEU A 257 -10.86 -20.73 -16.41
C LEU A 257 -11.48 -22.04 -15.91
N LEU A 258 -12.74 -22.32 -16.24
CA LEU A 258 -13.40 -23.57 -15.87
C LEU A 258 -12.97 -24.75 -16.76
N SER A 259 -12.51 -24.47 -17.97
CA SER A 259 -12.01 -25.49 -18.90
C SER A 259 -10.54 -25.88 -18.66
N GLN A 260 -9.84 -25.25 -17.71
CA GLN A 260 -8.45 -25.58 -17.41
C GLN A 260 -8.34 -26.98 -16.80
N THR A 261 -7.41 -27.79 -17.31
CA THR A 261 -7.08 -29.12 -16.80
C THR A 261 -5.75 -29.12 -16.05
N LYS A 262 -5.35 -30.26 -15.47
CA LYS A 262 -4.06 -30.36 -14.75
C LYS A 262 -2.87 -30.19 -15.68
N GLU A 263 -3.02 -30.59 -16.93
CA GLU A 263 -2.04 -30.51 -17.99
C GLU A 263 -1.78 -29.06 -18.42
N ASP A 264 -2.76 -28.16 -18.31
CA ASP A 264 -2.55 -26.73 -18.58
C ASP A 264 -1.60 -26.06 -17.57
N PHE A 265 -1.45 -26.66 -16.39
CA PHE A 265 -0.54 -26.19 -15.33
C PHE A 265 0.83 -26.89 -15.34
N SER A 266 1.09 -27.83 -16.24
CA SER A 266 2.38 -28.53 -16.33
C SER A 266 3.38 -27.86 -17.29
N GLY A 267 2.98 -26.79 -17.99
CA GLY A 267 3.86 -25.98 -18.81
C GLY A 267 4.72 -25.02 -17.97
N GLY A 268 6.03 -24.98 -18.29
CA GLY A 268 7.13 -24.18 -17.73
C GLY A 268 6.80 -23.18 -16.62
N ASP A 269 7.48 -23.35 -15.48
CA ASP A 269 7.42 -22.49 -14.29
C ASP A 269 8.03 -21.08 -14.56
N ASP A 270 7.47 -20.36 -15.53
CA ASP A 270 7.81 -18.95 -15.85
C ASP A 270 7.52 -18.03 -14.64
N LEU A 271 6.81 -18.55 -13.62
CA LEU A 271 6.55 -17.89 -12.36
C LEU A 271 7.73 -17.99 -11.37
N GLU A 272 8.62 -18.98 -11.52
CA GLU A 272 9.79 -19.13 -10.66
C GLU A 272 10.65 -17.86 -10.72
N ALA A 273 10.82 -17.28 -11.93
CA ALA A 273 11.48 -16.00 -12.15
C ALA A 273 10.78 -14.78 -11.51
N LEU A 274 9.46 -14.86 -11.22
CA LEU A 274 8.70 -13.82 -10.52
C LEU A 274 8.73 -13.99 -8.99
N VAL A 275 9.14 -15.17 -8.49
CA VAL A 275 9.16 -15.55 -7.07
C VAL A 275 10.60 -15.65 -6.51
N THR A 276 11.63 -15.57 -7.37
CA THR A 276 13.06 -15.76 -7.03
C THR A 276 13.70 -14.69 -6.14
N GLU A 277 13.00 -13.62 -5.77
CA GLU A 277 13.43 -12.75 -4.66
C GLU A 277 12.67 -13.20 -3.42
N PRO A 278 13.30 -13.97 -2.49
CA PRO A 278 12.71 -14.19 -1.17
C PRO A 278 12.36 -12.82 -0.60
N LEU A 279 11.10 -12.64 -0.16
CA LEU A 279 10.70 -11.45 0.58
C LEU A 279 11.81 -11.14 1.58
N PRO A 280 12.43 -9.94 1.55
CA PRO A 280 13.60 -9.66 2.37
C PRO A 280 13.26 -10.03 3.80
N HIS A 281 13.97 -11.03 4.33
CA HIS A 281 13.77 -11.47 5.70
C HIS A 281 14.02 -10.25 6.58
N LEU A 282 12.94 -9.67 7.09
CA LEU A 282 13.02 -8.63 8.12
C LEU A 282 13.98 -9.18 9.19
N ALA A 283 15.03 -8.42 9.51
CA ALA A 283 16.24 -8.86 10.21
C ALA A 283 15.99 -9.56 11.57
N HIS A 284 14.75 -9.66 12.03
CA HIS A 284 14.30 -10.20 13.30
C HIS A 284 12.95 -10.93 13.21
N THR A 285 12.72 -11.68 12.13
CA THR A 285 11.50 -12.52 11.99
C THR A 285 11.63 -13.80 12.81
N LEU A 286 10.53 -14.21 13.46
CA LEU A 286 10.51 -15.47 14.20
C LEU A 286 10.37 -16.66 13.26
N GLU A 287 11.34 -17.56 13.33
CA GLU A 287 11.37 -18.84 12.64
C GLU A 287 10.88 -19.95 13.56
N LYS A 288 10.33 -21.02 12.99
CA LYS A 288 9.94 -22.21 13.73
C LYS A 288 11.10 -23.20 13.73
N THR A 289 11.42 -23.79 14.88
CA THR A 289 12.45 -24.83 14.93
C THR A 289 12.03 -26.08 14.16
N GLU A 290 13.03 -26.72 13.55
CA GLU A 290 12.91 -28.04 12.95
C GLU A 290 13.25 -29.17 13.94
N GLU A 291 13.83 -28.85 15.09
CA GLU A 291 14.17 -29.84 16.11
C GLU A 291 12.90 -30.53 16.63
N MET A 292 12.90 -31.86 16.58
CA MET A 292 11.82 -32.71 17.05
C MET A 292 12.10 -33.23 18.46
N ASN A 293 11.05 -33.47 19.23
CA ASN A 293 11.09 -34.18 20.51
C ASN A 293 9.92 -35.19 20.51
N GLY A 294 10.20 -36.41 20.03
CA GLY A 294 9.16 -37.35 19.61
C GLY A 294 8.29 -36.76 18.48
N ALA A 295 6.97 -36.94 18.56
CA ALA A 295 6.02 -36.45 17.55
C ALA A 295 5.76 -34.93 17.58
N LYS A 296 6.35 -34.18 18.52
CA LYS A 296 6.13 -32.73 18.67
C LYS A 296 7.42 -31.95 18.44
N ARG A 297 7.30 -30.76 17.84
CA ARG A 297 8.43 -29.83 17.73
C ARG A 297 8.91 -29.45 19.10
N ARG A 298 10.24 -29.43 19.25
CA ARG A 298 10.89 -29.05 20.49
C ARG A 298 10.49 -27.62 20.83
N GLN A 299 10.16 -27.41 22.10
CA GLN A 299 9.73 -26.11 22.61
C GLN A 299 10.71 -25.67 23.68
N TRP A 300 10.94 -24.36 23.76
CA TRP A 300 11.75 -23.75 24.80
C TRP A 300 11.02 -22.58 25.43
N LEU A 301 11.43 -22.24 26.64
CA LEU A 301 10.90 -21.09 27.35
C LEU A 301 11.15 -19.80 26.58
N CYS A 302 10.11 -19.01 26.39
CA CYS A 302 10.22 -17.69 25.79
C CYS A 302 11.01 -16.76 26.72
N LYS A 303 12.05 -16.09 26.21
CA LYS A 303 12.94 -15.24 27.01
C LYS A 303 12.20 -14.11 27.71
N VAL A 304 11.32 -13.41 26.99
CA VAL A 304 10.48 -12.35 27.57
C VAL A 304 9.54 -12.94 28.61
N CYS A 305 8.87 -14.06 28.32
CA CYS A 305 7.98 -14.70 29.29
C CYS A 305 8.73 -15.05 30.58
N SER A 306 9.94 -15.62 30.47
CA SER A 306 10.75 -16.04 31.61
C SER A 306 11.18 -14.87 32.47
N ALA A 307 11.52 -13.74 31.85
CA ALA A 307 11.92 -12.53 32.56
C ALA A 307 10.86 -12.02 33.54
N HIS A 308 9.57 -12.16 33.20
CA HIS A 308 8.47 -11.76 34.09
C HIS A 308 7.67 -12.95 34.63
N ALA A 309 8.26 -14.14 34.68
CA ALA A 309 7.66 -15.24 35.43
C ALA A 309 7.88 -14.98 36.94
N GLY A 310 6.87 -15.30 37.76
CA GLY A 310 6.99 -15.31 39.22
C GLY A 310 7.95 -16.41 39.69
N ALA A 311 8.45 -16.30 40.93
CA ALA A 311 9.27 -17.35 41.53
C ALA A 311 8.51 -18.70 41.50
N GLY A 312 9.18 -19.76 41.06
CA GLY A 312 8.58 -21.11 40.95
C GLY A 312 7.58 -21.30 39.80
N THR A 313 7.26 -20.29 38.99
CA THR A 313 6.28 -20.41 37.90
C THR A 313 6.95 -20.81 36.58
N ARG A 314 6.43 -21.86 35.93
CA ARG A 314 6.91 -22.28 34.60
C ARG A 314 6.55 -21.22 33.54
N SER A 315 7.56 -20.74 32.82
CA SER A 315 7.39 -19.77 31.73
C SER A 315 6.76 -20.39 30.49
N TYR A 316 6.19 -19.56 29.61
CA TYR A 316 5.53 -19.99 28.38
C TYR A 316 6.53 -20.60 27.38
N GLU A 317 6.17 -21.75 26.82
CA GLU A 317 6.99 -22.49 25.85
C GLU A 317 6.60 -22.17 24.39
N THR A 318 7.61 -22.06 23.54
CA THR A 318 7.46 -21.72 22.13
C THR A 318 8.43 -22.53 21.28
N SER A 319 7.98 -22.96 20.10
CA SER A 319 8.83 -23.53 19.06
C SER A 319 9.46 -22.47 18.16
N PHE A 320 9.24 -21.18 18.47
CA PHE A 320 9.71 -20.06 17.66
C PHE A 320 10.96 -19.40 18.24
N TYR A 321 11.89 -19.02 17.38
CA TYR A 321 13.14 -18.35 17.74
C TYR A 321 13.52 -17.28 16.70
N CYS A 322 14.37 -16.34 17.09
CA CYS A 322 14.94 -15.34 16.18
C CYS A 322 16.36 -15.77 15.83
N ALA A 323 16.63 -16.15 14.57
CA ALA A 323 17.94 -16.64 14.14
C ALA A 323 19.03 -15.56 14.30
N THR A 324 18.74 -14.32 13.92
CA THR A 324 19.65 -13.18 14.05
C THR A 324 20.05 -12.94 15.49
N CYS A 325 19.08 -12.80 16.41
CA CYS A 325 19.38 -12.60 17.81
C CYS A 325 20.08 -13.82 18.44
N SER A 326 19.74 -15.03 18.00
CA SER A 326 20.38 -16.25 18.51
C SER A 326 21.86 -16.32 18.14
N ARG A 327 22.21 -15.88 16.92
CA ARG A 327 23.60 -15.77 16.45
C ARG A 327 24.37 -14.73 17.26
N VAL A 328 23.81 -13.53 17.40
CA VAL A 328 24.45 -12.41 18.13
C VAL A 328 24.67 -12.76 19.60
N LYS A 329 23.70 -13.41 20.25
CA LYS A 329 23.78 -13.79 21.67
C LYS A 329 24.49 -15.12 21.93
N LYS A 330 25.02 -15.78 20.91
CA LYS A 330 25.66 -17.12 20.98
C LYS A 330 24.82 -18.12 21.79
N GLY A 331 23.49 -18.05 21.65
CA GLY A 331 22.55 -18.82 22.45
C GLY A 331 21.13 -18.65 21.96
N ARG A 332 20.29 -19.67 22.11
CA ARG A 332 18.95 -19.68 21.49
C ARG A 332 18.06 -18.58 22.07
N VAL A 333 17.60 -17.65 21.21
CA VAL A 333 16.66 -16.58 21.54
C VAL A 333 15.26 -16.99 21.10
N THR A 334 14.55 -17.67 22.00
CA THR A 334 13.18 -18.16 21.82
C THR A 334 12.16 -17.14 22.26
N LEU A 335 11.21 -16.82 21.38
CA LEU A 335 10.21 -15.77 21.59
C LEU A 335 8.83 -16.26 21.13
N CYS A 336 7.78 -15.96 21.89
CA CYS A 336 6.42 -16.22 21.45
C CYS A 336 5.85 -14.97 20.78
N ASN A 337 4.90 -15.17 19.86
CA ASN A 337 4.20 -14.06 19.21
C ASN A 337 2.88 -13.73 19.92
N LYS A 338 2.90 -13.69 21.26
CA LYS A 338 1.73 -13.37 22.09
C LYS A 338 1.89 -12.00 22.72
N VAL A 339 0.82 -11.20 22.68
CA VAL A 339 0.72 -9.89 23.34
C VAL A 339 0.86 -10.08 24.84
N ARG A 340 1.73 -9.27 25.48
CA ARG A 340 1.94 -9.33 26.92
C ARG A 340 1.56 -8.00 27.56
N ARG A 341 0.44 -8.02 28.30
CA ARG A 341 -0.09 -6.85 29.01
C ARG A 341 0.66 -6.66 30.33
N LEU A 342 1.91 -6.21 30.22
CA LEU A 342 2.79 -5.98 31.39
C LEU A 342 2.45 -4.69 32.15
N GLN A 343 1.90 -3.71 31.44
CA GLN A 343 1.44 -2.42 31.98
C GLN A 343 0.13 -2.01 31.30
N HIS A 344 -0.63 -1.11 31.91
CA HIS A 344 -1.86 -0.60 31.33
C HIS A 344 -1.57 0.05 29.96
N GLY A 345 -2.21 -0.43 28.90
CA GLY A 345 -1.99 0.05 27.52
C GLY A 345 -0.91 -0.68 26.70
N ASN A 346 -0.17 -1.64 27.26
CA ASN A 346 0.81 -2.40 26.49
C ASN A 346 0.14 -3.41 25.52
N ASN A 347 0.33 -3.20 24.23
CA ASN A 347 -0.17 -4.05 23.14
C ASN A 347 0.94 -4.83 22.40
N LEU A 348 2.16 -4.82 22.91
CA LEU A 348 3.32 -5.45 22.27
C LEU A 348 3.35 -6.97 22.52
N THR A 349 3.72 -7.72 21.49
CA THR A 349 4.05 -9.14 21.59
C THR A 349 5.40 -9.36 22.26
N CYS A 350 5.67 -10.56 22.78
CA CYS A 350 6.99 -10.89 23.32
C CYS A 350 8.11 -10.74 22.26
N SER A 351 7.81 -10.98 20.97
CA SER A 351 8.73 -10.64 19.88
C SER A 351 9.02 -9.14 19.81
N GLN A 352 7.98 -8.31 19.85
CA GLN A 352 8.14 -6.85 19.79
C GLN A 352 8.82 -6.28 21.04
N ILE A 353 8.51 -6.81 22.23
CA ILE A 353 9.20 -6.41 23.46
C ILE A 353 10.70 -6.69 23.34
N TRP A 354 11.08 -7.86 22.84
CA TRP A 354 12.49 -8.22 22.68
C TRP A 354 13.21 -7.32 21.66
N HIS A 355 12.61 -7.13 20.47
CA HIS A 355 13.28 -6.43 19.38
C HIS A 355 13.19 -4.89 19.51
N GLN A 356 12.04 -4.37 19.95
CA GLN A 356 11.79 -2.92 20.05
C GLN A 356 12.16 -2.39 21.43
N SER A 357 11.55 -2.92 22.50
CA SER A 357 11.73 -2.38 23.85
C SER A 357 13.09 -2.73 24.44
N TRP A 358 13.57 -3.97 24.22
CA TRP A 358 14.87 -4.43 24.74
C TRP A 358 15.99 -4.34 23.71
N ARG A 359 15.76 -3.67 22.58
CA ARG A 359 16.74 -3.44 21.50
C ARG A 359 17.50 -4.71 21.12
N ASN A 360 16.78 -5.75 20.70
CA ASN A 360 17.33 -7.06 20.35
C ASN A 360 18.06 -7.77 21.51
N GLY A 361 17.69 -7.43 22.75
CA GLY A 361 18.25 -7.99 23.98
C GLY A 361 19.52 -7.30 24.48
N THR A 362 19.85 -6.09 24.01
CA THR A 362 20.96 -5.27 24.57
C THR A 362 20.52 -4.33 25.68
N ALA A 363 19.24 -3.95 25.69
CA ALA A 363 18.65 -3.04 26.67
C ALA A 363 17.60 -3.76 27.55
N ILE A 364 17.96 -4.93 28.08
CA ILE A 364 17.11 -5.67 29.02
C ILE A 364 17.20 -4.94 30.37
N PRO A 365 16.08 -4.65 31.05
CA PRO A 365 16.10 -4.04 32.38
C PRO A 365 16.93 -4.88 33.37
N ALA A 366 17.77 -4.22 34.18
CA ALA A 366 18.75 -4.88 35.05
C ALA A 366 18.08 -5.84 36.05
N GLU A 367 16.91 -5.48 36.55
CA GLU A 367 16.07 -6.25 37.45
C GLU A 367 15.50 -7.54 36.82
N LEU A 368 15.54 -7.66 35.50
CA LEU A 368 15.03 -8.82 34.75
C LEU A 368 16.14 -9.68 34.15
N GLN A 369 17.37 -9.16 34.04
CA GLN A 369 18.48 -9.80 33.34
C GLN A 369 18.84 -11.17 33.94
N HIS A 370 18.89 -11.27 35.28
CA HIS A 370 19.21 -12.51 35.99
C HIS A 370 18.18 -13.65 35.78
N LYS A 371 16.98 -13.32 35.31
CA LYS A 371 15.89 -14.29 35.06
C LYS A 371 15.96 -14.90 33.66
N ILE A 372 16.84 -14.40 32.78
CA ILE A 372 16.96 -14.84 31.39
C ILE A 372 18.21 -15.71 31.25
N ARG A 373 18.02 -17.00 31.00
CA ARG A 373 19.12 -17.94 30.75
C ARG A 373 19.34 -18.10 29.26
N PHE A 374 20.58 -17.99 28.79
CA PHE A 374 20.97 -18.40 27.44
C PHE A 374 21.62 -19.78 27.51
N VAL A 375 21.06 -20.74 26.78
CA VAL A 375 21.63 -22.10 26.70
C VAL A 375 22.46 -22.14 25.42
N SER A 376 23.76 -22.46 25.56
CA SER A 376 24.63 -22.74 24.43
C SER A 376 24.23 -24.06 23.76
N LYS A 377 24.46 -24.20 22.45
CA LYS A 377 24.26 -25.50 21.77
C LYS A 377 25.12 -26.55 22.50
N ARG A 378 24.53 -27.69 22.92
CA ARG A 378 25.30 -28.86 23.36
C ARG A 378 26.25 -29.26 22.22
N ARG A 379 27.49 -29.65 22.56
CA ARG A 379 28.43 -30.28 21.62
C ARG A 379 27.73 -31.49 20.95
N PRO A 380 27.98 -31.78 19.66
CA PRO A 380 27.57 -33.06 19.08
C PRO A 380 28.17 -34.19 19.95
N GLY A 381 27.34 -35.17 20.29
CA GLY A 381 27.77 -36.33 21.07
C GLY A 381 28.76 -37.17 20.28
N VAL A 382 29.78 -37.66 20.98
CA VAL A 382 30.73 -38.67 20.50
C VAL A 382 29.93 -39.91 20.08
N GLU A 383 30.10 -40.35 18.84
CA GLU A 383 29.61 -41.65 18.38
C GLU A 383 30.32 -42.73 19.20
N SER A 384 29.53 -43.57 19.88
CA SER A 384 30.05 -44.76 20.55
C SER A 384 30.52 -45.75 19.49
N GLU A 385 31.83 -45.98 19.44
CA GLU A 385 32.44 -47.14 18.79
C GLU A 385 31.84 -48.41 19.40
N ASN A 386 30.95 -49.07 18.68
CA ASN A 386 30.74 -50.50 18.86
C ASN A 386 31.83 -51.20 18.06
N SER A 387 32.84 -51.69 18.77
CA SER A 387 33.75 -52.72 18.30
C SER A 387 32.96 -54.01 18.11
N ASP A 388 32.64 -54.37 16.87
CA ASP A 388 32.39 -55.76 16.50
C ASP A 388 33.74 -56.50 16.56
N SER A 389 33.89 -57.38 17.54
CA SER A 389 34.95 -58.38 17.60
C SER A 389 34.40 -59.70 17.06
N ASP A 390 35.09 -60.22 16.05
CA ASP A 390 35.06 -61.55 15.45
C ASP A 390 34.47 -62.68 16.32
N VAL A 391 33.56 -63.47 15.74
CA VAL A 391 33.71 -64.91 15.34
C VAL A 391 32.37 -65.43 14.81
#